data_AF-A0A1V4QYI6-F1
#
_entry.id   AF-A0A1V4QYI6-F1
#
_cell.length_a   1.000
_cell.length_b   1.000
_cell.length_c   1.000
_cell.angle_alpha   90.00
_cell.angle_beta   90.00
_cell.angle_gamma   90.00
#
_symmetry.space_group_name_H-M   'P 1'
#
loop_
_entity.id
_entity.type
_entity.pdbx_description
1 polymer ?
#
loop_
_entity_poly.entity_id
_entity_poly.type
_entity_poly.pdbx_seq_one_letter_code
_entity_poly.pdbx_strand_id
1 'polypeptide(L)'
;MALKPPKMLRRNRDWGSATFDTDRLEILFFSGGHCAYSGTDVAVHSTRANTWRISATPEMPIQFCRGTGYHPQRWSFSQRPFMTSHTYKLYAHDPVLKKMIYCERGCTFIFDSASCDWQRVLSLPFPSGGWRPKLRTTPAGPTPPTHRSRPRPPRWPAAGHGPC
;
A
#
# COMPACT_ATOMS: atom_id res chain seq x y z
N MET A 1 22.86 0.16 30.40
CA MET A 1 21.87 1.25 30.27
C MET A 1 20.66 0.73 29.53
N ALA A 2 19.45 0.95 30.03
CA ALA A 2 18.23 0.56 29.32
C ALA A 2 18.00 1.48 28.12
N LEU A 3 17.73 0.91 26.94
CA LEU A 3 17.39 1.69 25.75
C LEU A 3 16.04 2.36 25.97
N LYS A 4 16.00 3.69 25.82
CA LYS A 4 14.74 4.44 25.86
C LYS A 4 13.89 4.04 24.65
N PRO A 5 12.61 3.66 24.83
CA PRO A 5 11.76 3.33 23.69
C PRO A 5 11.62 4.56 22.77
N PRO A 6 11.50 4.32 21.46
CA PRO A 6 11.34 5.40 20.50
C PRO A 6 10.03 6.15 20.80
N LYS A 7 10.04 7.48 20.65
CA LYS A 7 8.80 8.26 20.80
C LYS A 7 7.79 7.80 19.75
N MET A 8 6.59 7.45 20.21
CA MET A 8 5.51 7.04 19.31
C MET A 8 5.14 8.17 18.35
N LEU A 9 4.88 7.81 17.10
CA LEU A 9 4.31 8.74 16.13
C LEU A 9 2.89 9.12 16.58
N ARG A 10 2.63 10.41 16.73
CA ARG A 10 1.32 10.91 17.22
C ARG A 10 0.17 10.73 16.23
N ARG A 11 0.45 10.39 14.98
CA ARG A 11 -0.57 10.24 13.92
C ARG A 11 -1.11 8.81 13.93
N ASN A 12 -2.42 8.68 14.11
CA ASN A 12 -3.12 7.39 14.22
C ASN A 12 -2.99 6.56 12.95
N ARG A 13 -2.16 5.51 12.95
CA ARG A 13 -2.00 4.60 11.81
C ARG A 13 -2.52 3.20 12.12
N ASP A 14 -3.49 3.10 13.02
CA ASP A 14 -4.02 1.85 13.56
C ASP A 14 -4.64 0.96 12.46
N TRP A 15 -4.72 -0.34 12.74
CA TRP A 15 -5.23 -1.38 11.83
C TRP A 15 -4.50 -1.48 10.47
N GLY A 16 -3.37 -0.79 10.33
CA GLY A 16 -2.51 -0.85 9.15
C GLY A 16 -1.69 -2.14 9.07
N SER A 17 -0.86 -2.25 8.03
CA SER A 17 0.26 -3.19 7.99
C SER A 17 1.55 -2.40 8.01
N ALA A 18 2.69 -3.06 8.22
CA ALA A 18 4.01 -2.49 7.96
C ALA A 18 4.79 -3.46 7.06
N THR A 19 5.83 -2.97 6.41
CA THR A 19 6.81 -3.81 5.71
C THR A 19 8.21 -3.52 6.21
N PHE A 20 9.16 -4.43 5.95
CA PHE A 20 10.52 -4.31 6.46
C PHE A 20 11.49 -4.21 5.27
N ASP A 21 12.20 -3.08 5.23
CA ASP A 21 13.33 -2.84 4.33
C ASP A 21 14.55 -3.57 4.90
N THR A 22 14.83 -4.74 4.33
CA THR A 22 15.90 -5.62 4.80
C THR A 22 17.29 -5.07 4.51
N ASP A 23 17.43 -4.21 3.48
CA ASP A 23 18.69 -3.60 3.12
C ASP A 23 19.10 -2.50 4.12
N ARG A 24 18.13 -1.69 4.57
CA ARG A 24 18.38 -0.56 5.48
C ARG A 24 18.07 -0.87 6.95
N LEU A 25 17.44 -2.02 7.21
CA LEU A 25 16.92 -2.41 8.52
C LEU A 25 15.88 -1.39 9.04
N GLU A 26 14.95 -1.03 8.16
CA GLU A 26 13.91 -0.05 8.46
C GLU A 26 12.51 -0.66 8.39
N ILE A 27 11.64 -0.31 9.34
CA ILE A 27 10.21 -0.63 9.26
C ILE A 27 9.52 0.53 8.55
N LEU A 28 8.81 0.23 7.48
CA LEU A 28 8.08 1.19 6.65
C LEU A 28 6.58 1.07 6.95
N PHE A 29 5.98 2.18 7.35
CA PHE A 29 4.60 2.26 7.78
C PHE A 29 3.86 3.36 7.01
N PHE A 30 3.21 2.96 5.93
CA PHE A 30 2.39 3.83 5.11
C PHE A 30 0.93 3.75 5.52
N SER A 31 0.32 4.93 5.67
CA SER A 31 -1.12 5.06 5.93
C SER A 31 -1.57 4.31 7.20
N GLY A 32 -2.81 3.81 7.24
CA GLY A 32 -3.40 2.99 8.30
C GLY A 32 -4.56 2.15 7.75
N GLY A 33 -5.09 1.24 8.55
CA GLY A 33 -6.32 0.51 8.25
C GLY A 33 -7.54 1.33 8.62
N HIS A 34 -8.70 0.94 8.07
CA HIS A 34 -9.97 1.60 8.36
C HIS A 34 -9.96 3.13 8.20
N CYS A 35 -9.14 3.63 7.28
CA CYS A 35 -8.92 5.05 7.03
C CYS A 35 -8.41 5.89 8.21
N ALA A 36 -7.68 5.26 9.15
CA ALA A 36 -7.14 5.95 10.34
C ALA A 36 -6.20 7.11 10.00
N TYR A 37 -5.41 7.00 8.92
CA TYR A 37 -4.49 8.05 8.49
C TYR A 37 -4.19 8.08 7.00
N SER A 38 -4.53 9.21 6.37
CA SER A 38 -4.55 9.37 4.91
C SER A 38 -3.51 10.31 4.34
N GLY A 39 -2.52 10.70 5.15
CA GLY A 39 -1.39 11.46 4.65
C GLY A 39 -0.53 10.64 3.70
N THR A 40 0.10 11.32 2.75
CA THR A 40 0.98 10.70 1.75
C THR A 40 2.36 10.29 2.29
N ASP A 41 2.70 10.63 3.54
CA ASP A 41 3.99 10.31 4.15
C ASP A 41 4.06 8.85 4.64
N VAL A 42 5.24 8.28 4.48
CA VAL A 42 5.62 7.00 5.08
C VAL A 42 6.33 7.28 6.39
N ALA A 43 5.84 6.66 7.46
CA ALA A 43 6.57 6.60 8.72
C ALA A 43 7.68 5.56 8.60
N VAL A 44 8.91 5.96 8.89
CA VAL A 44 10.08 5.09 8.80
C VAL A 44 10.70 4.96 10.18
N HIS A 45 10.81 3.73 10.67
CA HIS A 45 11.54 3.40 11.90
C HIS A 45 12.86 2.76 11.55
N SER A 46 13.96 3.36 12.00
CA SER A 46 15.28 2.72 11.92
C SER A 46 15.45 1.80 13.11
N THR A 47 15.65 0.51 12.86
CA THR A 47 15.94 -0.46 13.94
C THR A 47 17.37 -0.29 14.48
N ARG A 48 18.30 0.22 13.66
CA ARG A 48 19.68 0.53 14.07
C ARG A 48 19.74 1.70 15.05
N ALA A 49 19.06 2.79 14.73
CA ALA A 49 19.06 4.00 15.54
C ALA A 49 17.95 4.02 16.60
N ASN A 50 16.97 3.12 16.49
CA ASN A 50 15.75 3.10 17.29
C ASN A 50 15.04 4.47 17.30
N THR A 51 14.83 5.03 16.11
CA THR A 51 14.18 6.34 15.92
C THR A 51 13.14 6.30 14.81
N TRP A 52 12.15 7.19 14.91
CA TRP A 52 11.14 7.41 13.88
C TRP A 52 11.43 8.69 13.09
N ARG A 53 11.14 8.65 11.79
CA ARG A 53 11.03 9.82 10.91
C ARG A 53 9.79 9.70 10.03
N ILE A 54 9.30 10.82 9.53
CA ILE A 54 8.31 10.85 8.44
C ILE A 54 9.02 11.18 7.15
N SER A 55 8.58 10.59 6.04
CA SER A 55 9.27 10.72 4.76
C SER A 55 9.21 12.14 4.18
N ALA A 56 8.07 12.81 4.36
CA ALA A 56 7.86 14.18 3.91
C ALA A 56 6.74 14.84 4.74
N THR A 57 6.54 16.15 4.55
CA THR A 57 5.30 16.81 4.98
C THR A 57 4.12 16.11 4.30
N PRO A 58 3.11 15.64 5.04
CA PRO A 58 1.99 14.92 4.46
C PRO A 58 1.14 15.86 3.61
N GLU A 59 0.78 15.42 2.42
CA GLU A 59 -0.35 15.98 1.70
C GLU A 59 -1.60 15.24 2.13
N MET A 60 -2.67 15.98 2.44
CA MET A 60 -3.95 15.42 2.86
C MET A 60 -4.96 15.57 1.72
N PRO A 61 -5.84 14.59 1.50
CA PRO A 61 -6.92 14.73 0.53
C PRO A 61 -7.91 15.81 0.97
N ILE A 62 -8.47 16.56 0.01
CA ILE A 62 -9.38 17.69 0.24
C ILE A 62 -10.69 17.27 0.94
N GLN A 63 -11.09 16.00 0.81
CA GLN A 63 -12.25 15.43 1.49
C GLN A 63 -11.81 14.42 2.55
N PHE A 64 -12.51 14.44 3.70
CA PHE A 64 -12.22 13.59 4.85
C PHE A 64 -12.42 12.09 4.53
N CYS A 65 -11.48 11.26 4.98
CA CYS A 65 -11.42 9.81 4.78
C CYS A 65 -12.15 9.06 5.90
N ARG A 66 -13.46 9.31 6.11
CA ARG A 66 -14.24 8.59 7.14
C ARG A 66 -14.82 7.35 6.47
N GLY A 67 -14.42 6.18 6.95
CA GLY A 67 -14.97 4.89 6.48
C GLY A 67 -14.42 4.42 5.12
N THR A 68 -15.02 3.37 4.57
CA THR A 68 -14.60 2.69 3.33
C THR A 68 -14.90 3.51 2.06
N GLY A 69 -14.33 4.71 1.95
CA GLY A 69 -14.58 5.65 0.87
C GLY A 69 -13.31 6.02 0.10
N TYR A 70 -13.38 5.96 -1.22
CA TYR A 70 -12.31 6.37 -2.12
C TYR A 70 -12.34 7.87 -2.35
N HIS A 71 -11.20 8.56 -2.23
CA HIS A 71 -11.08 9.92 -2.78
C HIS A 71 -11.19 9.86 -4.31
N PRO A 72 -11.89 10.81 -4.95
CA PRO A 72 -11.91 10.88 -6.41
C PRO A 72 -10.47 10.98 -6.95
N GLN A 73 -9.65 11.81 -6.29
CA GLN A 73 -8.24 11.98 -6.56
C GLN A 73 -7.41 10.78 -6.05
N ARG A 74 -6.57 10.21 -6.93
CA ARG A 74 -5.74 9.02 -6.64
C ARG A 74 -4.37 9.35 -6.03
N TRP A 75 -3.87 10.54 -6.29
CA TRP A 75 -2.55 11.01 -5.86
C TRP A 75 -2.58 12.51 -5.64
N SER A 76 -1.67 13.02 -4.82
CA SER A 76 -1.55 14.42 -4.45
C SER A 76 -0.92 15.28 -5.55
N PHE A 77 -0.81 16.59 -5.36
CA PHE A 77 -0.19 17.47 -6.37
C PHE A 77 1.28 17.11 -6.62
N SER A 78 1.99 16.67 -5.58
CA SER A 78 3.35 16.14 -5.67
C SER A 78 3.42 14.69 -6.19
N GLN A 79 2.35 14.18 -6.83
CA GLN A 79 2.26 12.84 -7.40
C GLN A 79 2.40 11.68 -6.39
N ARG A 80 2.17 11.92 -5.10
CA ARG A 80 2.25 10.91 -4.04
C ARG A 80 0.92 10.18 -3.86
N PRO A 81 0.92 8.88 -3.53
CA PRO A 81 -0.32 8.13 -3.40
C PRO A 81 -1.17 8.64 -2.25
N PHE A 82 -2.45 8.90 -2.52
CA PHE A 82 -3.43 8.92 -1.44
C PHE A 82 -3.82 7.49 -1.10
N MET A 83 -4.13 7.28 0.18
CA MET A 83 -4.85 6.07 0.54
C MET A 83 -6.24 6.08 -0.08
N THR A 84 -6.84 4.91 -0.15
CA THR A 84 -8.14 4.72 -0.80
C THR A 84 -9.17 4.10 0.13
N SER A 85 -8.73 3.28 1.08
CA SER A 85 -9.54 2.72 2.14
C SER A 85 -8.67 2.01 3.19
N HIS A 86 -8.31 0.76 2.94
CA HIS A 86 -7.63 -0.12 3.89
C HIS A 86 -6.30 -0.57 3.33
N THR A 87 -5.24 0.16 3.65
CA THR A 87 -3.88 -0.11 3.15
C THR A 87 -3.23 -1.36 3.74
N TYR A 88 -3.92 -2.05 4.65
CA TYR A 88 -3.51 -3.35 5.18
C TYR A 88 -3.14 -4.33 4.06
N LYS A 89 -1.87 -4.71 4.06
CA LYS A 89 -1.20 -5.57 3.07
C LYS A 89 -1.31 -5.07 1.63
N LEU A 90 -1.60 -3.80 1.34
CA LEU A 90 -1.60 -3.29 -0.04
C LEU A 90 -0.21 -2.88 -0.53
N TYR A 91 0.77 -2.92 0.35
CA TYR A 91 2.16 -2.64 0.02
C TYR A 91 3.10 -3.69 0.62
N ALA A 92 4.25 -3.84 0.00
CA ALA A 92 5.31 -4.75 0.43
C ALA A 92 6.67 -4.25 -0.04
N HIS A 93 7.72 -4.55 0.72
CA HIS A 93 9.09 -4.31 0.32
C HIS A 93 9.50 -5.29 -0.79
N ASP A 94 10.19 -4.78 -1.80
CA ASP A 94 10.85 -5.52 -2.87
C ASP A 94 12.35 -5.57 -2.56
N PRO A 95 12.93 -6.75 -2.24
CA PRO A 95 14.37 -6.86 -1.95
C PRO A 95 15.24 -6.74 -3.20
N VAL A 96 14.69 -6.89 -4.41
CA VAL A 96 15.43 -6.72 -5.67
C VAL A 96 15.57 -5.24 -5.98
N LEU A 97 14.45 -4.52 -5.96
CA LEU A 97 14.44 -3.06 -6.20
C LEU A 97 14.88 -2.25 -4.98
N LYS A 98 14.90 -2.87 -3.79
CA LYS A 98 15.20 -2.24 -2.49
C LYS A 98 14.25 -1.09 -2.16
N LYS A 99 13.00 -1.25 -2.56
CA LYS A 99 11.96 -0.21 -2.51
C LYS A 99 10.65 -0.82 -2.02
N MET A 100 9.79 0.00 -1.45
CA MET A 100 8.44 -0.43 -1.11
C MET A 100 7.51 -0.22 -2.31
N ILE A 101 6.78 -1.27 -2.68
CA ILE A 101 5.80 -1.24 -3.76
C ILE A 101 4.40 -1.15 -3.14
N TYR A 102 3.62 -0.18 -3.58
CA TYR A 102 2.22 0.02 -3.23
C TYR A 102 1.37 -0.01 -4.50
N CYS A 103 0.42 -0.94 -4.58
CA CYS A 103 -0.40 -1.12 -5.77
C CYS A 103 -1.84 -0.77 -5.45
N GLU A 104 -2.41 0.18 -6.17
CA GLU A 104 -3.75 0.66 -5.87
C GLU A 104 -4.43 1.31 -7.08
N ARG A 105 -5.71 1.01 -7.31
CA ARG A 105 -6.57 1.59 -8.37
C ARG A 105 -5.86 1.67 -9.73
N GLY A 106 -5.29 0.58 -10.20
CA GLY A 106 -4.60 0.51 -11.49
C GLY A 106 -3.22 1.18 -11.53
N CYS A 107 -2.74 1.77 -10.43
CA CYS A 107 -1.44 2.43 -10.35
C CYS A 107 -0.48 1.67 -9.43
N THR A 108 0.81 1.73 -9.76
CA THR A 108 1.91 1.29 -8.91
C THR A 108 2.63 2.51 -8.38
N PHE A 109 2.87 2.56 -7.09
CA PHE A 109 3.71 3.56 -6.45
C PHE A 109 4.90 2.87 -5.83
N ILE A 110 6.06 3.46 -6.02
CA ILE A 110 7.33 2.93 -5.56
C ILE A 110 7.89 3.95 -4.57
N PHE A 111 8.01 3.57 -3.32
CA PHE A 111 8.62 4.40 -2.29
C PHE A 111 10.07 4.00 -2.08
N ASP A 112 10.96 4.98 -2.11
CA ASP A 112 12.36 4.82 -1.78
C ASP A 112 12.62 5.41 -0.39
N SER A 113 13.00 4.54 0.55
CA SER A 113 13.29 4.89 1.94
C SER A 113 14.53 5.78 2.07
N ALA A 114 15.44 5.74 1.10
CA ALA A 114 16.67 6.53 1.07
C ALA A 114 16.41 8.00 0.75
N SER A 115 15.64 8.24 -0.32
CA SER A 115 15.26 9.59 -0.74
C SER A 115 14.02 10.11 -0.03
N CYS A 116 13.32 9.24 0.70
CA CYS A 116 12.09 9.54 1.42
C CYS A 116 10.94 9.99 0.51
N ASP A 117 10.91 9.52 -0.73
CA ASP A 117 9.95 9.99 -1.72
C ASP A 117 9.30 8.88 -2.55
N TRP A 118 8.21 9.24 -3.19
CA TRP A 118 7.43 8.36 -4.04
C TRP A 118 7.75 8.58 -5.51
N GLN A 119 7.85 7.48 -6.24
CA GLN A 119 7.89 7.42 -7.70
C GLN A 119 6.58 6.76 -8.17
N ARG A 120 5.88 7.40 -9.09
CA ARG A 120 4.62 6.88 -9.61
C ARG A 120 4.84 6.15 -10.95
N VAL A 121 4.29 4.95 -11.04
CA VAL A 121 4.25 4.13 -12.26
C VAL A 121 2.77 3.83 -12.57
N LEU A 122 2.28 4.37 -13.69
CA LEU A 122 0.84 4.38 -13.98
C LEU A 122 0.29 3.04 -14.49
N SER A 123 1.13 2.05 -14.78
CA SER A 123 0.71 0.74 -15.28
C SER A 123 0.91 -0.35 -14.23
N LEU A 124 -0.11 -1.19 -14.07
CA LEU A 124 -0.01 -2.48 -13.43
C LEU A 124 -0.15 -3.57 -14.50
N PRO A 125 0.63 -4.67 -14.42
CA PRO A 125 0.48 -5.80 -15.33
C PRO A 125 -0.79 -6.62 -15.04
N PHE A 126 -1.62 -6.22 -14.06
CA PHE A 126 -2.85 -6.89 -13.68
C PHE A 126 -3.91 -5.89 -13.19
N PRO A 127 -5.21 -6.22 -13.27
CA PRO A 127 -6.27 -5.37 -12.73
C PRO A 127 -6.14 -5.26 -11.20
N SER A 128 -6.04 -4.04 -10.67
CA SER A 128 -6.13 -3.81 -9.22
C SER A 128 -7.36 -2.96 -8.88
N GLY A 129 -8.24 -3.53 -8.06
CA GLY A 129 -9.28 -2.79 -7.34
C GLY A 129 -8.82 -2.51 -5.92
N GLY A 130 -9.34 -1.47 -5.27
CA GLY A 130 -8.75 -0.93 -4.05
C GLY A 130 -8.80 -1.75 -2.75
N TRP A 131 -9.19 -3.01 -2.88
CA TRP A 131 -9.23 -4.00 -1.80
C TRP A 131 -8.44 -5.27 -2.12
N ARG A 132 -8.02 -5.45 -3.38
CA ARG A 132 -7.68 -6.75 -3.94
C ARG A 132 -6.19 -7.08 -4.03
N PRO A 133 -5.26 -6.15 -4.35
CA PRO A 133 -3.85 -6.54 -4.36
C PRO A 133 -3.34 -6.56 -2.92
N LYS A 134 -3.53 -7.68 -2.23
CA LYS A 134 -2.69 -7.95 -1.07
C LYS A 134 -1.29 -8.22 -1.63
N LEU A 135 -0.23 -7.63 -1.13
CA LEU A 135 1.14 -7.88 -1.57
C LEU A 135 1.88 -8.63 -0.47
N ARG A 136 2.76 -9.54 -0.89
CA ARG A 136 3.69 -10.23 -0.01
C ARG A 136 5.09 -10.12 -0.59
N THR A 137 6.05 -9.73 0.26
CA THR A 137 7.47 -9.75 -0.07
C THR A 137 7.93 -11.19 -0.33
N THR A 138 8.63 -11.41 -1.44
CA THR A 138 9.35 -12.66 -1.76
C THR A 138 10.78 -12.33 -2.19
N PRO A 139 11.71 -13.30 -2.19
CA PRO A 139 13.07 -13.07 -2.68
C PRO A 139 13.15 -12.57 -4.13
N ALA A 140 12.15 -12.89 -4.96
CA ALA A 140 12.07 -12.45 -6.36
C ALA A 140 11.28 -11.13 -6.56
N GLY A 141 10.85 -10.49 -5.47
CA GLY A 141 10.03 -9.28 -5.49
C GLY A 141 8.59 -9.50 -4.98
N PRO A 142 7.78 -8.43 -4.86
CA PRO A 142 6.42 -8.52 -4.35
C PRO A 142 5.48 -9.21 -5.33
N THR A 143 4.74 -10.19 -4.83
CA THR A 143 3.68 -10.86 -5.61
C THR A 143 2.33 -10.66 -4.92
N PRO A 144 1.23 -10.49 -5.66
CA PRO A 144 -0.08 -10.72 -5.08
C PRO A 144 -0.16 -12.18 -4.58
N PRO A 145 -0.85 -12.50 -3.46
CA PRO A 145 -1.10 -13.89 -3.14
C PRO A 145 -1.85 -14.48 -4.33
N THR A 146 -1.39 -15.64 -4.79
CA THR A 146 -2.10 -16.40 -5.81
C THR A 146 -3.51 -16.62 -5.30
N HIS A 147 -4.46 -15.82 -5.77
CA HIS A 147 -5.84 -16.23 -5.73
C HIS A 147 -5.83 -17.46 -6.64
N ARG A 148 -6.06 -18.66 -6.08
CA ARG A 148 -6.69 -19.71 -6.89
C ARG A 148 -7.89 -18.99 -7.49
N SER A 149 -7.84 -18.66 -8.77
CA SER A 149 -9.06 -18.37 -9.49
C SER A 149 -9.92 -19.59 -9.19
N ARG A 150 -11.05 -19.40 -8.50
CA ARG A 150 -12.11 -20.39 -8.65
C ARG A 150 -12.29 -20.47 -10.16
N PRO A 151 -12.15 -21.65 -10.80
CA PRO A 151 -12.41 -21.75 -12.21
C PRO A 151 -13.78 -21.14 -12.44
N ARG A 152 -13.88 -20.21 -13.40
CA ARG A 152 -15.19 -19.77 -13.85
C ARG A 152 -15.93 -21.06 -14.22
N PRO A 153 -17.13 -21.34 -13.66
CA PRO A 153 -17.90 -22.45 -14.15
C PRO A 153 -18.08 -22.25 -15.66
N PRO A 154 -17.98 -23.32 -16.47
CA PRO A 154 -18.17 -23.19 -17.91
C PRO A 154 -19.49 -22.48 -18.16
N ARG A 155 -19.46 -21.46 -19.02
CA ARG A 155 -20.68 -20.87 -19.56
C ARG A 155 -21.33 -21.98 -20.37
N TRP A 156 -22.38 -22.60 -19.83
CA TRP A 156 -23.30 -23.38 -20.62
C TRP A 156 -23.86 -22.45 -21.71
N PRO A 157 -23.82 -22.83 -23.00
CA PRO A 157 -24.53 -22.07 -24.01
C PRO A 157 -26.01 -22.04 -23.61
N ALA A 158 -26.62 -20.86 -23.67
CA ALA A 158 -28.04 -20.69 -23.43
C ALA A 158 -28.80 -21.68 -24.31
N ALA A 159 -29.57 -22.58 -23.70
CA ALA A 159 -30.49 -23.42 -24.42
C ALA A 159 -31.47 -22.50 -25.17
N GLY A 160 -31.45 -22.57 -26.49
CA GLY A 160 -32.39 -21.87 -27.34
C GLY A 160 -33.80 -22.35 -27.02
N HIS A 161 -34.67 -21.43 -26.60
CA HIS A 161 -36.10 -21.65 -26.62
C HIS A 161 -36.55 -21.56 -28.09
N GLY A 162 -36.79 -22.71 -28.71
CA GLY A 162 -37.61 -22.83 -29.91
C GLY A 162 -39.10 -22.84 -29.52
N PRO A 163 -40.00 -22.30 -30.35
CA PRO A 163 -41.41 -22.17 -30.03
C PRO A 163 -42.17 -23.49 -30.19
N CYS A 164 -43.08 -23.77 -29.26
CA CYS A 164 -44.26 -24.62 -29.43
C CYS A 164 -45.48 -23.79 -29.05
#